data_AF-A0A543P1H0-F1
#
_entry.id   AF-A0A543P1H0-F1
#
_cell.length_a   1.000
_cell.length_b   1.000
_cell.length_c   1.000
_cell.angle_alpha   90.00
_cell.angle_beta   90.00
_cell.angle_gamma   90.00
#
_symmetry.space_group_name_H-M   'P 1'
#
loop_
_entity.id
_entity.type
_entity.pdbx_description
1 polymer ?
#
loop_
_entity_poly.entity_id
_entity_poly.type
_entity_poly.pdbx_seq_one_letter_code
_entity_poly.pdbx_strand_id
1 'polypeptide(L)' 'MDVRQRRASQIGVSEQPCGVCGSANVVAMTSRAVRRGASWVNPRFDPAPRTHDLCRDCGAKHRTENGVRV' A
#
# COMPACT_ATOMS: atom_id res chain seq x y z
N MET A 1 2.33 -22.36 4.37
CA MET A 1 2.38 -20.88 4.51
C MET A 1 1.79 -20.27 3.26
N ASP A 2 0.56 -19.77 3.32
CA ASP A 2 -0.09 -19.10 2.19
C ASP A 2 0.59 -17.74 1.93
N VAL A 3 1.34 -17.64 0.84
CA VAL A 3 1.91 -16.36 0.39
C VAL A 3 0.74 -15.48 -0.07
N ARG A 4 0.28 -14.58 0.82
CA ARG A 4 -0.79 -13.61 0.51
C ARG A 4 -0.29 -12.63 -0.54
N GLN A 5 -0.47 -12.96 -1.81
CA GLN A 5 -0.10 -12.09 -2.92
C GLN A 5 -0.99 -10.83 -2.91
N ARG A 6 -0.35 -9.67 -2.78
CA ARG A 6 -1.00 -8.36 -2.84
C ARG A 6 -0.60 -7.67 -4.13
N ARG A 7 -1.57 -6.99 -4.76
CA ARG A 7 -1.30 -6.08 -5.87
C ARG A 7 -1.18 -4.67 -5.31
N ALA A 8 -0.03 -4.04 -5.54
CA ALA A 8 0.19 -2.64 -5.23
C ALA A 8 0.03 -1.80 -6.49
N SER A 9 -0.62 -0.65 -6.36
CA SER A 9 -0.82 0.32 -7.44
C SER A 9 -0.55 1.72 -6.90
N GLN A 10 0.09 2.56 -7.70
CA GLN A 10 0.26 3.97 -7.38
C GLN A 10 -1.08 4.69 -7.51
N ILE A 11 -1.41 5.51 -6.51
CA ILE A 11 -2.65 6.31 -6.49
C ILE A 11 -2.37 7.81 -6.57
N GLY A 12 -1.14 8.24 -6.33
CA GLY A 12 -0.74 9.65 -6.44
C GLY A 12 0.66 9.91 -5.90
N VAL A 13 0.97 11.19 -5.77
CA VAL A 13 2.16 11.68 -5.05
C VAL A 13 1.77 11.89 -3.58
N SER A 14 2.67 11.60 -2.64
CA SER A 14 2.45 11.91 -1.24
C SER A 14 2.77 13.37 -0.97
N GLU A 15 1.92 14.05 -0.20
CA GLU A 15 2.13 15.45 0.21
C GLU A 15 3.21 15.57 1.29
N GLN A 16 3.61 14.45 1.90
CA GLN A 16 4.60 14.43 2.98
C GLN A 16 5.97 13.94 2.50
N PRO A 17 7.07 14.66 2.82
CA PRO A 17 8.41 14.19 2.53
C PRO A 17 8.70 12.90 3.29
N CYS A 18 9.70 12.14 2.83
CA CYS A 18 10.10 10.89 3.46
C CYS A 18 10.57 11.15 4.89
N GLY A 19 9.99 10.45 5.88
CA GLY A 19 10.40 10.57 7.28
C GLY A 19 11.78 9.96 7.59
N VAL A 20 12.43 9.31 6.62
CA VAL A 20 13.74 8.67 6.77
C VAL A 20 14.85 9.49 6.09
N CYS A 21 14.70 9.80 4.80
CA CYS A 21 15.73 10.53 4.04
C CYS A 21 15.38 11.98 3.73
N GLY A 22 14.18 12.46 4.08
CA GLY A 22 13.73 13.83 3.82
C GLY A 22 13.32 14.12 2.36
N SER A 23 13.48 13.18 1.43
CA SER A 23 13.12 13.40 0.02
C SER A 23 11.63 13.65 -0.18
N ALA A 24 11.28 14.56 -1.10
CA ALA A 24 9.93 14.79 -1.57
C ALA A 24 9.45 13.77 -2.62
N ASN A 25 10.34 12.90 -3.13
CA ASN A 25 10.02 11.86 -4.12
C ASN A 25 9.31 10.66 -3.46
N VAL A 26 8.13 10.92 -2.91
CA VAL A 26 7.30 9.94 -2.20
C VAL A 26 6.00 9.77 -2.96
N VAL A 27 5.65 8.52 -3.25
CA VAL A 27 4.40 8.19 -3.94
C VAL A 27 3.43 7.51 -2.99
N ALA A 28 2.16 7.92 -3.07
CA ALA A 28 1.08 7.25 -2.39
C ALA A 28 0.67 6.00 -3.18
N MET A 29 0.60 4.87 -2.48
CA MET A 29 0.33 3.55 -3.03
C MET A 29 -0.86 2.92 -2.31
N THR A 30 -1.72 2.24 -3.06
CA THR A 30 -2.73 1.34 -2.50
C THR A 30 -2.31 -0.10 -2.70
N SER A 31 -2.59 -0.96 -1.74
CA SER A 31 -2.35 -2.40 -1.83
C SER A 31 -3.61 -3.18 -1.49
N ARG A 32 -4.01 -4.08 -2.39
CA ARG A 32 -5.19 -4.95 -2.22
C ARG A 32 -4.77 -6.41 -2.25
N ALA A 33 -5.41 -7.23 -1.41
CA ALA A 33 -5.21 -8.67 -1.48
C ALA A 33 -5.83 -9.23 -2.76
N VAL A 34 -5.07 -10.03 -3.51
CA VAL A 34 -5.59 -10.69 -4.70
C VAL A 34 -6.35 -11.94 -4.27
N ARG A 35 -7.55 -12.12 -4.81
CA ARG A 35 -8.41 -13.28 -4.54
C ARG A 35 -7.72 -14.56 -5.02
N ARG A 36 -7.52 -15.53 -4.11
CA ARG A 36 -6.90 -16.84 -4.39
C ARG A 36 -7.50 -17.96 -3.54
N GLY A 37 -7.40 -19.19 -4.03
CA GLY A 37 -7.84 -20.40 -3.33
C GLY A 37 -9.31 -20.32 -2.90
N ALA A 38 -9.60 -20.73 -1.67
CA ALA A 38 -10.94 -20.67 -1.08
C ALA A 38 -11.56 -19.25 -1.06
N SER A 39 -10.76 -18.18 -1.22
CA SER A 39 -11.27 -16.82 -1.33
C SER A 39 -12.09 -16.62 -2.61
N TRP A 40 -11.86 -17.41 -3.69
CA TRP A 40 -12.65 -17.33 -4.94
C TRP A 40 -14.10 -17.74 -4.76
N VAL A 41 -14.33 -18.73 -3.90
CA VAL A 41 -15.66 -19.27 -3.62
C VAL A 41 -16.34 -18.58 -2.44
N ASN A 42 -15.63 -17.75 -1.66
CA ASN A 42 -16.22 -16.99 -0.57
C ASN A 42 -16.91 -15.71 -1.10
N PRO A 43 -18.26 -15.64 -1.18
CA PRO A 43 -18.98 -14.48 -1.71
C PRO A 43 -18.81 -13.21 -0.86
N ARG A 44 -18.34 -13.34 0.40
CA ARG A 44 -18.08 -12.21 1.31
C ARG A 44 -16.62 -11.75 1.31
N PHE A 45 -15.83 -12.14 0.31
CA PHE A 45 -14.45 -11.70 0.21
C PHE A 45 -14.38 -10.19 -0.09
N ASP A 46 -14.11 -9.39 0.93
CA ASP A 46 -13.81 -7.97 0.81
C ASP A 46 -12.35 -7.70 1.25
N PRO A 47 -11.41 -7.56 0.31
CA PRO A 47 -10.03 -7.23 0.64
C PRO A 47 -9.92 -5.73 0.87
N ALA A 48 -10.19 -5.28 2.11
CA ALA A 48 -10.03 -3.88 2.50
C ALA A 48 -8.65 -3.35 2.01
N PRO A 49 -8.63 -2.32 1.15
CA PRO A 49 -7.39 -1.76 0.63
C PRO A 49 -6.56 -1.14 1.76
N ARG A 50 -5.24 -1.25 1.64
CA ARG A 50 -4.30 -0.56 2.54
C ARG A 50 -3.51 0.47 1.78
N THR A 51 -3.52 1.69 2.28
CA THR A 51 -2.71 2.80 1.76
C THR A 51 -1.34 2.84 2.45
N HIS A 52 -0.33 3.25 1.70
CA HIS A 52 1.02 3.46 2.19
C HIS A 52 1.77 4.44 1.30
N ASP A 53 2.73 5.13 1.87
CA ASP A 53 3.71 5.93 1.15
C ASP A 53 4.95 5.10 0.85
N LEU A 54 5.51 5.29 -0.34
CA LEU A 54 6.79 4.71 -0.75
C LEU A 54 7.70 5.83 -1.23
N CYS A 55 8.85 5.99 -0.57
CA CYS A 55 9.91 6.85 -1.09
C CYS A 55 10.61 6.14 -2.25
N ARG A 56 10.68 6.80 -3.41
CA ARG A 56 11.34 6.27 -4.61
C ARG A 56 12.86 6.37 -4.56
N ASP A 57 13.40 7.22 -3.66
CA ASP A 57 14.84 7.41 -3.54
C ASP A 57 15.48 6.44 -2.55
N CYS A 58 14.93 6.30 -1.34
CA CYS A 58 15.49 5.43 -0.30
C CYS A 58 14.72 4.12 -0.09
N GLY A 59 13.57 3.94 -0.74
CA GLY A 59 12.73 2.75 -0.60
C GLY A 59 11.95 2.65 0.71
N ALA A 60 12.04 3.65 1.59
CA ALA A 60 11.28 3.66 2.85
C ALA A 60 9.78 3.58 2.60
N LYS A 61 9.10 2.76 3.40
CA LYS A 61 7.67 2.50 3.30
C LYS A 61 6.97 2.85 4.60
N HIS A 62 6.02 3.76 4.55
CA HIS A 62 5.22 4.17 5.70
C HIS A 62 3.75 3.85 5.47
N ARG A 63 3.08 3.30 6.47
CA ARG A 63 1.64 3.07 6.35
C ARG A 63 0.92 4.42 6.41
N THR A 64 -0.11 4.56 5.59
CA THR A 64 -1.00 5.73 5.63
C THR A 64 -2.44 5.26 5.77
N GLU A 65 -3.25 6.06 6.43
CA GLU A 65 -4.69 5.88 6.59
C GLU A 65 -5.35 7.23 6.27
N ASN A 66 -6.23 7.24 5.26
CA ASN A 66 -6.88 8.47 4.77
C ASN A 66 -5.90 9.61 4.38
N GLY A 67 -4.73 9.25 3.83
CA GLY A 67 -3.70 10.23 3.44
C GLY A 67 -2.79 10.70 4.58
N VAL A 68 -3.04 10.25 5.81
CA VAL A 68 -2.23 10.59 6.99
C VAL A 68 -1.37 9.39 7.38
N ARG A 69 -0.09 9.61 7.70
CA ARG A 69 0.78 8.54 8.21
C ARG A 69 0.31 8.06 9.58
N VAL A 70 0.30 6.74 9.75
CA VAL A 70 -0.09 6.03 10.99
C VAL A 70 1.01 5.12 11.49
#